data_AF-A0A2X3EPX1-F1
#
_entry.id   AF-A0A2X3EPX1-F1
#
_cell.length_a   1.000
_cell.length_b   1.000
_cell.length_c   1.000
_cell.angle_alpha   90.00
_cell.angle_beta   90.00
_cell.angle_gamma   90.00
#
_symmetry.space_group_name_H-M   'P 1'
#
loop_
_entity.id
_entity.type
_entity.pdbx_description
1 polymer ?
#
loop_
_entity_poly.entity_id
_entity_poly.type
_entity_poly.pdbx_seq_one_letter_code
_entity_poly.pdbx_strand_id
1 'polypeptide(L)' 'MNKIKLVAILRGIQPAEAADHIETLINAGFRYIEIPLNSPDWQQSIPAMVRQLASGR' A
#
# COMPACT_ATOMS: atom_id res chain seq x y z
N MET A 1 -23.00 -0.46 11.30
CA MET A 1 -22.29 -1.38 10.38
C MET A 1 -20.95 -1.73 10.99
N ASN A 2 -20.72 -3.00 11.36
CA ASN A 2 -19.40 -3.45 11.81
C ASN A 2 -18.43 -3.31 10.63
N LYS A 3 -17.49 -2.35 10.73
CA LYS A 3 -16.40 -2.19 9.75
C LYS A 3 -15.52 -3.43 9.81
N ILE A 4 -15.63 -4.30 8.81
CA ILE A 4 -14.68 -5.40 8.62
C ILE A 4 -13.31 -4.74 8.37
N LYS A 5 -12.31 -5.09 9.19
CA LYS A 5 -10.94 -4.64 9.01
C LYS A 5 -10.30 -5.47 7.90
N LEU A 6 -10.29 -4.93 6.69
CA LEU A 6 -9.67 -5.57 5.52
C LEU A 6 -8.21 -5.12 5.39
N VAL A 7 -7.34 -6.08 5.07
CA VAL A 7 -5.93 -5.86 4.76
C VAL A 7 -5.70 -6.19 3.28
N ALA A 8 -5.17 -5.24 2.52
CA ALA A 8 -4.75 -5.48 1.14
C ALA A 8 -3.29 -5.95 1.11
N ILE A 9 -3.02 -7.11 0.51
CA ILE A 9 -1.67 -7.68 0.39
C ILE A 9 -1.21 -7.55 -1.06
N LEU A 10 -0.23 -6.68 -1.29
CA LEU A 10 0.29 -6.34 -2.62
C LEU A 10 1.54 -7.18 -2.96
N ARG A 11 1.36 -8.51 -3.00
CA ARG A 11 2.47 -9.43 -3.29
C ARG A 11 2.94 -9.26 -4.74
N GLY A 12 4.24 -9.04 -4.91
CA GLY A 12 4.86 -8.96 -6.24
C GLY A 12 4.77 -7.59 -6.90
N ILE A 13 4.28 -6.58 -6.19
CA ILE A 13 4.16 -5.21 -6.71
C ILE A 13 5.53 -4.62 -7.04
N GLN A 14 5.62 -3.94 -8.18
CA GLN A 14 6.80 -3.20 -8.60
C GLN A 14 6.86 -1.81 -7.92
N PRO A 15 8.04 -1.25 -7.67
CA PRO A 15 8.16 0.11 -7.13
C PRO A 15 7.45 1.18 -7.97
N ALA A 16 7.48 1.02 -9.30
CA ALA A 16 6.91 1.99 -10.23
C ALA A 16 5.37 2.04 -10.21
N GLU A 17 4.70 0.96 -9.83
CA GLU A 17 3.24 0.87 -9.78
C GLU A 17 2.67 0.98 -8.36
N ALA A 18 3.54 0.95 -7.33
CA ALA A 18 3.12 0.94 -5.93
C ALA A 18 2.24 2.14 -5.56
N ALA A 19 2.63 3.36 -5.98
CA ALA A 19 1.92 4.59 -5.64
C ALA A 19 0.46 4.59 -6.12
N ASP A 20 0.24 4.25 -7.40
CA ASP A 20 -1.08 4.26 -8.03
C ASP A 20 -2.02 3.22 -7.41
N HIS A 21 -1.50 2.02 -7.12
CA HIS A 21 -2.26 0.95 -6.47
C HIS A 21 -2.66 1.33 -5.04
N ILE A 22 -1.74 1.93 -4.28
CA ILE A 22 -1.98 2.36 -2.90
C ILE A 22 -3.04 3.46 -2.86
N GLU A 23 -2.94 4.47 -3.73
CA GLU A 23 -3.93 5.54 -3.85
C GLU A 23 -5.33 4.98 -4.17
N THR A 24 -5.40 4.06 -5.13
CA THR A 24 -6.65 3.40 -5.51
C THR A 24 -7.28 2.65 -4.33
N LEU A 25 -6.49 1.89 -3.56
CA LEU A 25 -6.97 1.15 -2.39
C LEU A 25 -7.48 2.07 -1.27
N ILE A 26 -6.80 3.19 -1.03
CA ILE A 26 -7.21 4.19 -0.02
C ILE A 26 -8.57 4.79 -0.42
N ASN A 27 -8.71 5.17 -1.70
CA ASN A 27 -9.95 5.71 -2.26
C ASN A 27 -11.10 4.70 -2.22
N ALA A 28 -10.80 3.41 -2.38
CA ALA A 28 -11.74 2.31 -2.21
C ALA A 28 -12.11 2.00 -0.74
N GLY A 29 -11.49 2.68 0.23
CA GLY A 29 -11.82 2.55 1.64
C GLY A 29 -10.90 1.61 2.45
N PHE A 30 -9.83 1.07 1.85
CA PHE A 30 -8.84 0.29 2.61
C PHE A 30 -8.07 1.20 3.57
N ARG A 31 -7.70 0.64 4.72
CA ARG A 31 -6.94 1.33 5.78
C ARG A 31 -5.72 0.54 6.25
N TYR A 32 -5.57 -0.69 5.77
CA TYR A 32 -4.45 -1.56 6.07
C TYR A 32 -3.94 -2.13 4.75
N ILE A 33 -2.68 -1.84 4.42
CA ILE A 33 -2.01 -2.24 3.18
C ILE A 33 -0.64 -2.80 3.56
N GLU A 34 -0.28 -3.95 2.99
CA GLU A 34 0.96 -4.66 3.21
C GLU A 34 1.68 -4.92 1.87
N ILE A 35 3.01 -4.77 1.86
CA ILE A 35 3.88 -5.24 0.79
C ILE A 35 4.77 -6.35 1.37
N PRO A 36 4.60 -7.61 0.93
CA PRO A 36 5.44 -8.72 1.38
C PRO A 36 6.90 -8.57 0.96
N LEU A 37 7.83 -9.04 1.79
CA LEU A 37 9.29 -8.95 1.55
C LEU A 37 9.80 -9.82 0.39
N ASN A 38 8.95 -10.66 -0.20
CA ASN A 38 9.22 -11.37 -1.45
C ASN A 38 8.74 -10.61 -2.70
N SER A 39 8.31 -9.35 -2.55
CA SER A 39 8.02 -8.46 -3.67
C SER A 39 9.32 -7.82 -4.20
N PRO A 40 9.42 -7.57 -5.51
CA PRO A 40 10.56 -6.87 -6.11
C PRO A 40 10.85 -5.54 -5.40
N ASP A 41 12.12 -5.30 -5.05
CA ASP A 41 12.58 -4.02 -4.51
C ASP A 41 11.73 -3.46 -3.35
N TRP A 42 11.19 -4.32 -2.49
CA TRP A 42 10.31 -3.93 -1.37
C TRP A 42 10.90 -2.83 -0.47
N GLN A 43 12.23 -2.78 -0.37
CA GLN A 43 12.97 -1.76 0.38
C GLN A 43 12.79 -0.34 -0.18
N GLN A 44 12.39 -0.23 -1.45
CA GLN A 44 12.06 1.04 -2.10
C GLN A 44 10.56 1.35 -1.94
N SER A 45 9.70 0.36 -2.22
CA SER A 45 8.25 0.51 -2.24
C SER A 45 7.66 0.84 -0.87
N ILE A 46 8.12 0.17 0.21
CA ILE A 46 7.58 0.38 1.56
C ILE A 46 7.87 1.80 2.08
N PRO A 47 9.12 2.32 2.07
CA PRO A 47 9.37 3.68 2.51
C PRO A 47 8.70 4.73 1.64
N ALA A 48 8.62 4.51 0.31
CA ALA A 48 7.90 5.39 -0.60
C ALA A 48 6.41 5.51 -0.22
N MET A 49 5.75 4.37 0.01
CA MET A 49 4.38 4.30 0.52
C MET A 49 4.22 5.09 1.83
N VAL A 50 5.10 4.86 2.81
CA VAL A 50 5.01 5.53 4.11
C VAL A 50 5.16 7.05 3.96
N ARG A 51 6.06 7.52 3.11
CA ARG A 51 6.25 8.96 2.84
C ARG A 51 5.03 9.58 2.16
N GLN A 52 4.45 8.90 1.17
CA GLN A 52 3.25 9.38 0.46
C GLN A 52 2.05 9.46 1.42
N LEU A 53 1.86 8.46 2.28
CA LEU A 53 0.80 8.46 3.29
C LEU A 53 1.01 9.47 4.42
N ALA A 54 2.25 9.69 4.84
CA ALA A 54 2.58 10.65 5.90
C ALA A 54 2.45 12.11 5.43
N SER A 55 2.60 12.37 4.13
CA SER A 55 2.48 13.72 3.54
C SER A 55 1.04 14.09 3.17
N GLY A 56 0.12 13.13 3.07
CA GLY A 56 -1.31 13.35 2.84
C GLY A 56 -2.15 13.64 4.09
N ARG A 57 -1.53 14.15 5.16
CA ARG A 57 -2.22 14.69 6.35
C ARG A 57 -2.46 16.18 6.23
#